data_AF-A0A359N046-F1
#
_entry.id   AF-A0A359N046-F1
#
_cell.length_a   1.000
_cell.length_b   1.000
_cell.length_c   1.000
_cell.angle_alpha   90.00
_cell.angle_beta   90.00
_cell.angle_gamma   90.00
#
_symmetry.space_group_name_H-M   'P 1'
#
loop_
_entity.id
_entity.type
_entity.pdbx_description
1 polymer ?
#
loop_
_entity_poly.entity_id
_entity_poly.type
_entity_poly.pdbx_seq_one_letter_code
_entity_poly.pdbx_strand_id
1 'polypeptide(L)'
;MKNLINFRVSPGTLEITEMVTNPKKTGDEKKDKQIKTRHYHLISHHKKAPRVKVGDRMYNLRCLEIFHFNESEITEKHLKKAEEQIEETIKHILPIALKHDLGRYLIPDIEKVEKRASEVRLILVQRKTKKAVKI
;
A
#
# COMPACT_ATOMS: atom_id res chain seq x y z
N MET A 1 -15.81 36.44 -17.31
CA MET A 1 -15.06 35.95 -16.13
C MET A 1 -15.62 34.59 -15.76
N LYS A 2 -14.77 33.57 -15.59
CA LYS A 2 -15.21 32.18 -15.33
C LYS A 2 -15.78 32.06 -13.92
N ASN A 3 -16.99 31.54 -13.80
CA ASN A 3 -17.59 31.15 -12.52
C ASN A 3 -16.74 30.07 -11.85
N LEU A 4 -15.95 30.44 -10.85
CA LEU A 4 -15.36 29.50 -9.90
C LEU A 4 -16.49 28.91 -9.07
N ILE A 5 -16.94 27.71 -9.44
CA ILE A 5 -17.87 26.93 -8.62
C ILE A 5 -17.15 26.64 -7.29
N ASN A 6 -17.60 27.27 -6.21
CA ASN A 6 -17.14 26.95 -4.85
C ASN A 6 -17.63 25.55 -4.48
N PHE A 7 -16.80 24.54 -4.73
CA PHE A 7 -17.02 23.18 -4.22
C PHE A 7 -16.87 23.19 -2.69
N ARG A 8 -17.99 23.28 -1.97
CA ARG A 8 -18.01 23.00 -0.53
C ARG A 8 -18.08 21.50 -0.32
N VAL A 9 -17.03 20.95 0.28
CA VAL A 9 -16.97 19.57 0.73
C VAL A 9 -17.86 19.40 1.97
N SER A 10 -18.66 18.32 2.05
CA SER A 10 -19.52 18.10 3.21
C SER A 10 -18.72 17.76 4.47
N PRO A 11 -19.19 18.12 5.68
CA PRO A 11 -18.49 17.82 6.93
C PRO A 11 -18.13 16.34 7.11
N GLY A 12 -19.02 15.42 6.74
CA GLY A 12 -18.74 13.99 6.80
C GLY A 12 -17.65 13.53 5.81
N THR A 13 -17.41 14.26 4.72
CA THR A 13 -16.30 13.98 3.81
C THR A 13 -14.97 14.46 4.39
N LEU A 14 -14.97 15.60 5.09
CA LEU A 14 -13.79 16.10 5.82
C LEU A 14 -13.37 15.12 6.91
N GLU A 15 -14.31 14.65 7.73
CA GLU A 15 -14.05 13.67 8.79
C GLU A 15 -13.40 12.38 8.25
N ILE A 16 -13.94 11.83 7.15
CA ILE A 16 -13.37 10.63 6.52
C ILE A 16 -11.96 10.93 6.00
N THR A 17 -11.75 12.09 5.37
CA THR A 17 -10.46 12.48 4.80
C THR A 17 -9.39 12.60 5.88
N GLU A 18 -9.70 13.27 6.99
CA GLU A 18 -8.81 13.37 8.16
C GLU A 18 -8.51 11.98 8.73
N MET A 19 -9.50 11.10 8.81
CA MET A 19 -9.35 9.76 9.36
C MET A 19 -8.49 8.83 8.49
N VAL A 20 -8.52 8.95 7.17
CA VAL A 20 -7.71 8.09 6.27
C VAL A 20 -6.33 8.66 5.96
N THR A 21 -6.09 9.93 6.32
CA THR A 21 -4.81 10.61 6.17
C THR A 21 -3.81 10.05 7.17
N ASN A 22 -2.63 9.67 6.69
CA ASN A 22 -1.61 9.07 7.54
C ASN A 22 -1.17 10.04 8.65
N PRO A 23 -0.95 9.54 9.88
CA PRO A 23 -0.49 10.36 10.98
C PRO A 23 0.91 10.91 10.70
N LYS A 24 1.19 12.13 11.20
CA LYS A 24 2.53 12.74 11.09
C LYS A 24 3.57 11.87 11.80
N LYS A 25 4.72 11.71 11.16
CA LYS A 25 5.88 11.02 11.75
C LYS A 25 6.45 11.85 12.89
N THR A 26 6.83 11.17 13.96
CA THR A 26 7.45 11.79 15.13
C THR A 26 8.98 11.68 15.10
N GLY A 27 9.53 10.82 14.25
CA GLY A 27 10.97 10.54 14.17
C GLY A 27 11.43 9.42 15.11
N ASP A 28 10.55 8.93 16.00
CA ASP A 28 10.77 7.77 16.86
C ASP A 28 10.04 6.56 16.27
N GLU A 29 10.80 5.55 15.82
CA GLU A 29 10.24 4.37 15.16
C GLU A 29 9.26 3.59 16.02
N LYS A 30 9.49 3.51 17.35
CA LYS A 30 8.59 2.77 18.24
C LYS A 30 7.27 3.51 18.38
N LYS A 31 7.33 4.82 18.57
CA LYS A 31 6.13 5.67 18.65
C LYS A 31 5.38 5.68 17.33
N ASP A 32 6.07 5.81 16.20
CA ASP A 32 5.45 5.82 14.88
C ASP A 32 4.70 4.51 14.58
N LYS A 33 5.26 3.35 14.98
CA LYS A 33 4.56 2.05 14.89
C LYS A 33 3.30 1.98 15.76
N GLN A 34 3.37 2.51 16.97
CA GLN A 34 2.22 2.53 17.89
C GLN A 34 1.11 3.45 17.36
N ILE A 35 1.47 4.65 16.90
CA ILE A 35 0.55 5.63 16.31
C ILE A 35 -0.13 5.04 15.08
N LYS A 36 0.63 4.40 14.19
CA LYS A 36 0.10 3.75 12.98
C LYS A 36 -0.89 2.63 13.31
N THR A 37 -0.57 1.81 14.33
CA THR A 37 -1.47 0.73 14.79
C THR A 37 -2.78 1.28 15.34
N ARG A 38 -2.71 2.32 16.20
CA ARG A 38 -3.90 2.99 16.74
C ARG A 38 -4.73 3.65 15.65
N HIS A 39 -4.09 4.26 14.66
CA HIS A 39 -4.76 4.88 13.52
C HIS A 39 -5.58 3.86 12.71
N TYR A 40 -5.00 2.70 12.38
CA TYR A 40 -5.73 1.63 11.69
C TYR A 40 -6.88 1.05 12.52
N HIS A 41 -6.71 0.98 13.84
CA HIS A 41 -7.80 0.60 14.74
C HIS A 41 -9.00 1.56 14.65
N LEU A 42 -8.75 2.88 14.63
CA LEU A 42 -9.80 3.89 14.47
C LEU A 42 -10.54 3.75 13.14
N ILE A 43 -9.79 3.60 12.04
CA ILE A 43 -10.37 3.36 10.70
C ILE A 43 -11.32 2.16 10.73
N SER A 44 -10.93 1.07 11.41
CA SER A 44 -11.69 -0.18 11.44
C SER A 44 -13.08 -0.08 12.07
N HIS A 45 -13.35 0.95 12.87
CA HIS A 45 -14.64 1.15 13.55
C HIS A 45 -15.55 2.14 12.84
N HIS A 46 -15.02 2.89 11.87
CA HIS A 46 -15.83 3.86 11.12
C HIS A 46 -16.58 3.18 9.96
N LYS A 47 -17.79 3.65 9.65
CA LYS A 47 -18.68 3.02 8.64
C LYS A 47 -18.17 3.13 7.18
N LYS A 48 -17.56 4.26 6.81
CA LYS A 48 -17.13 4.56 5.42
C LYS A 48 -15.61 4.57 5.19
N ALA A 49 -14.81 5.04 6.15
CA ALA A 49 -13.34 5.07 6.07
C ALA A 49 -12.66 3.75 5.64
N PRO A 50 -13.11 2.55 6.07
CA PRO A 50 -12.56 1.28 5.60
C PRO A 50 -12.59 1.13 4.08
N ARG A 51 -13.70 1.50 3.43
CA ARG A 51 -13.83 1.40 1.96
C ARG A 51 -12.81 2.29 1.26
N VAL A 52 -12.63 3.51 1.76
CA VAL A 52 -11.66 4.46 1.23
C VAL A 52 -10.23 3.94 1.43
N LYS A 53 -9.90 3.46 2.64
CA LYS A 53 -8.54 2.99 2.94
C LYS A 53 -8.17 1.70 2.20
N VAL A 54 -9.11 0.76 2.08
CA VAL A 54 -8.90 -0.47 1.30
C VAL A 54 -8.79 -0.14 -0.18
N GLY A 55 -9.64 0.74 -0.72
CA GLY A 55 -9.55 1.18 -2.12
C GLY A 55 -8.22 1.86 -2.45
N ASP A 56 -7.77 2.78 -1.58
CA ASP A 56 -6.44 3.41 -1.68
C ASP A 56 -5.33 2.35 -1.67
N ARG A 57 -5.40 1.36 -0.78
CA ARG A 57 -4.38 0.30 -0.73
C ARG A 57 -4.37 -0.55 -2.00
N MET A 58 -5.54 -0.95 -2.51
CA MET A 58 -5.64 -1.69 -3.77
C MET A 58 -5.00 -0.93 -4.93
N TYR A 59 -5.27 0.37 -5.03
CA TYR A 59 -4.63 1.24 -6.02
C TYR A 59 -3.11 1.25 -5.87
N ASN A 60 -2.61 1.48 -4.64
CA ASN A 60 -1.18 1.52 -4.36
C ASN A 60 -0.46 0.22 -4.72
N LEU A 61 -1.06 -0.94 -4.46
CA LEU A 61 -0.51 -2.24 -4.83
C LEU A 61 -0.41 -2.42 -6.36
N ARG A 62 -1.44 -2.02 -7.10
CA ARG A 62 -1.46 -2.10 -8.58
C ARG A 62 -0.47 -1.15 -9.24
N CYS A 63 -0.16 -0.03 -8.58
CA CYS A 63 0.76 0.99 -9.08
C CYS A 63 2.22 0.74 -8.67
N LEU A 64 2.56 -0.39 -8.04
CA LEU A 64 3.95 -0.68 -7.68
C LEU A 64 4.85 -0.81 -8.91
N GLU A 65 6.03 -0.21 -8.83
CA GLU A 65 7.03 -0.14 -9.91
C GLU A 65 7.43 -1.53 -10.43
N ILE A 66 7.31 -2.60 -9.62
CA ILE A 66 7.61 -3.99 -10.02
C ILE A 66 6.74 -4.49 -11.19
N PHE A 67 5.59 -3.85 -11.45
CA PHE A 67 4.70 -4.17 -12.59
C PHE A 67 4.99 -3.34 -13.84
N HIS A 68 5.65 -2.19 -13.69
CA HIS A 68 5.73 -1.16 -14.74
C HIS A 68 7.14 -0.99 -15.31
N PHE A 69 8.17 -1.42 -14.58
CA PHE A 69 9.55 -1.35 -15.04
C PHE A 69 9.90 -2.56 -15.90
N ASN A 70 10.70 -2.32 -16.95
CA ASN A 70 11.30 -3.41 -17.71
C ASN A 70 12.17 -4.25 -16.79
N GLU A 71 12.28 -5.54 -17.07
CA GLU A 71 13.07 -6.42 -16.23
C GLU A 71 14.46 -5.83 -16.01
N SER A 72 15.17 -5.39 -17.06
CA SER A 72 16.54 -4.84 -17.01
C SER A 72 16.72 -3.67 -16.04
N GLU A 73 15.66 -2.91 -15.79
CA GLU A 73 15.63 -1.70 -14.95
C GLU A 73 15.15 -2.00 -13.52
N ILE A 74 14.59 -3.19 -13.27
CA ILE A 74 14.18 -3.61 -11.95
C ILE A 74 15.41 -3.83 -11.04
N THR A 75 15.32 -3.28 -9.83
CA THR A 75 16.36 -3.31 -8.80
C THR A 75 15.83 -3.91 -7.49
N GLU A 76 16.74 -4.21 -6.55
CA GLU A 76 16.39 -4.66 -5.20
C GLU A 76 15.53 -3.64 -4.43
N LYS A 77 15.67 -2.34 -4.73
CA LYS A 77 14.83 -1.30 -4.12
C LYS A 77 13.35 -1.47 -4.46
N HIS A 78 13.05 -1.82 -5.71
CA HIS A 78 11.68 -2.05 -6.15
C HIS A 78 11.09 -3.29 -5.48
N LEU A 79 11.87 -4.36 -5.37
CA LEU A 79 11.47 -5.59 -4.68
C LEU A 79 11.18 -5.33 -3.20
N LYS A 80 12.11 -4.68 -2.49
CA LYS A 80 11.97 -4.36 -1.07
C LYS A 80 10.73 -3.51 -0.80
N LYS A 81 10.48 -2.48 -1.63
CA LYS A 81 9.29 -1.64 -1.53
C LYS A 81 8.00 -2.44 -1.71
N ALA A 82 7.97 -3.40 -2.63
CA ALA A 82 6.80 -4.26 -2.81
C ALA A 82 6.57 -5.19 -1.61
N GLU A 83 7.63 -5.81 -1.08
CA GLU A 83 7.57 -6.68 0.10
C GLU A 83 7.09 -5.92 1.35
N GLU A 84 7.62 -4.71 1.59
CA GLU A 84 7.17 -3.84 2.69
C GLU A 84 5.69 -3.46 2.54
N GLN A 85 5.21 -3.24 1.32
CA GLN A 85 3.82 -2.91 1.05
C GLN A 85 2.89 -4.11 1.25
N ILE A 86 3.32 -5.32 0.89
CA ILE A 86 2.60 -6.56 1.20
C ILE A 86 2.51 -6.76 2.71
N GLU A 87 3.64 -6.69 3.41
CA GLU A 87 3.69 -6.90 4.86
C GLU A 87 2.78 -5.91 5.60
N GLU A 88 2.86 -4.62 5.25
CA GLU A 88 1.98 -3.61 5.82
C GLU A 88 0.50 -3.90 5.53
N THR A 89 0.19 -4.33 4.30
CA THR A 89 -1.19 -4.61 3.89
C THR A 89 -1.75 -5.79 4.68
N ILE A 90 -1.02 -6.90 4.76
CA ILE A 90 -1.43 -8.09 5.50
C ILE A 90 -1.59 -7.77 6.98
N LYS A 91 -0.66 -7.02 7.56
CA LYS A 91 -0.65 -6.72 9.00
C LYS A 91 -1.76 -5.76 9.42
N HIS A 92 -2.08 -4.77 8.61
CA HIS A 92 -2.93 -3.65 9.05
C HIS A 92 -4.21 -3.46 8.23
N ILE A 93 -4.18 -3.72 6.93
CA ILE A 93 -5.31 -3.41 6.04
C ILE A 93 -6.20 -4.63 5.82
N LEU A 94 -5.62 -5.83 5.67
CA LEU A 94 -6.35 -7.06 5.45
C LEU A 94 -7.35 -7.37 6.58
N PRO A 95 -7.02 -7.21 7.88
CA PRO A 95 -8.00 -7.39 8.96
C PRO A 95 -9.19 -6.41 8.86
N ILE A 96 -8.94 -5.17 8.44
CA ILE A 96 -9.99 -4.18 8.21
C ILE A 96 -10.85 -4.60 7.02
N ALA A 97 -10.22 -5.06 5.93
CA ALA A 97 -10.94 -5.51 4.75
C ALA A 97 -11.83 -6.72 5.05
N LEU A 98 -11.34 -7.69 5.82
CA LEU A 98 -12.12 -8.86 6.22
C LEU A 98 -13.30 -8.50 7.14
N LYS A 99 -13.09 -7.60 8.12
CA LYS A 99 -14.15 -7.12 9.01
C LYS A 99 -15.31 -6.43 8.27
N HIS A 100 -15.05 -5.89 7.08
CA HIS A 100 -16.01 -5.09 6.29
C HIS A 100 -16.41 -5.73 4.96
N ASP A 101 -16.19 -7.05 4.79
CA ASP A 101 -16.50 -7.81 3.56
C ASP A 101 -15.81 -7.28 2.28
N LEU A 102 -14.67 -6.62 2.44
CA LEU A 102 -13.85 -6.08 1.34
C LEU A 102 -12.67 -7.01 1.00
N GLY A 103 -12.43 -8.07 1.79
CA GLY A 103 -11.30 -8.99 1.60
C GLY A 103 -11.23 -9.59 0.20
N ARG A 104 -12.40 -9.93 -0.39
CA ARG A 104 -12.50 -10.48 -1.76
C ARG A 104 -11.91 -9.57 -2.85
N TYR A 105 -11.79 -8.27 -2.58
CA TYR A 105 -11.22 -7.31 -3.51
C TYR A 105 -9.73 -7.09 -3.30
N LEU A 106 -9.27 -7.14 -2.05
CA LEU A 106 -7.88 -6.86 -1.69
C LEU A 106 -6.96 -8.07 -1.85
N ILE A 107 -7.42 -9.27 -1.49
CA ILE A 107 -6.62 -10.51 -1.55
C ILE A 107 -6.04 -10.75 -2.95
N PRO A 108 -6.82 -10.62 -4.05
CA PRO A 108 -6.26 -10.82 -5.39
C PRO A 108 -5.14 -9.84 -5.76
N ASP A 109 -5.18 -8.61 -5.22
CA ASP A 109 -4.10 -7.63 -5.45
C ASP A 109 -2.85 -7.97 -4.63
N ILE A 110 -3.00 -8.49 -3.39
CA ILE A 110 -1.87 -8.99 -2.59
C ILE A 110 -1.19 -10.15 -3.31
N GLU A 111 -1.94 -11.16 -3.73
CA GLU A 111 -1.42 -12.37 -4.39
C GLU A 111 -0.67 -12.03 -5.69
N LYS A 112 -1.18 -11.08 -6.47
CA LYS A 112 -0.49 -10.60 -7.69
C LYS A 112 0.85 -9.97 -7.37
N VAL A 113 0.93 -9.16 -6.32
CA VAL A 113 2.18 -8.50 -5.90
C VAL A 113 3.16 -9.54 -5.37
N GLU A 114 2.70 -10.50 -4.57
CA GLU A 114 3.54 -11.59 -4.04
C GLU A 114 4.14 -12.45 -5.16
N LYS A 115 3.31 -12.84 -6.13
CA LYS A 115 3.76 -13.56 -7.32
C LYS A 115 4.81 -12.76 -8.09
N ARG A 116 4.54 -11.48 -8.37
CA ARG A 116 5.47 -10.63 -9.12
C ARG A 116 6.77 -10.37 -8.35
N ALA A 117 6.71 -10.21 -7.03
CA ALA A 117 7.89 -10.06 -6.19
C ALA A 117 8.80 -11.31 -6.27
N SER A 118 8.22 -12.50 -6.30
CA SER A 118 8.96 -13.76 -6.46
C SER A 118 9.63 -13.89 -7.83
N GLU A 119 8.93 -13.52 -8.91
CA GLU A 119 9.51 -13.44 -10.26
C GLU A 119 10.70 -12.46 -10.31
N VAL A 120 10.51 -11.26 -9.77
CA VAL A 120 11.57 -10.24 -9.69
C VAL A 120 12.76 -10.73 -8.88
N ARG A 121 12.53 -11.41 -7.75
CA ARG A 121 13.61 -11.99 -6.93
C ARG A 121 14.45 -12.97 -7.76
N LEU A 122 13.80 -13.84 -8.54
CA LEU A 122 14.49 -14.78 -9.41
C LEU A 122 15.33 -14.06 -10.47
N ILE A 123 14.77 -13.03 -11.13
CA ILE A 123 15.47 -12.22 -12.13
C ILE A 123 16.74 -11.59 -11.52
N LEU A 124 16.63 -11.01 -10.32
CA LEU A 124 17.75 -10.36 -9.64
C LEU A 124 18.85 -11.37 -9.26
N VAL A 125 18.47 -12.55 -8.77
CA VAL A 125 19.42 -13.64 -8.49
C VAL A 125 20.14 -14.09 -9.75
N GLN A 126 19.42 -14.38 -10.83
CA GLN A 126 20.00 -14.81 -12.11
C GLN A 126 20.99 -13.79 -12.67
N ARG A 127 20.73 -12.48 -12.51
CA ARG A 127 21.68 -11.43 -12.90
C ARG A 127 22.97 -11.46 -12.10
N LYS A 128 22.88 -11.64 -10.79
CA LYS A 128 24.06 -11.75 -9.92
C LYS A 128 24.90 -12.96 -10.32
N THR A 129 24.26 -14.11 -10.54
CA THR A 129 24.95 -15.33 -10.98
C THR A 129 25.62 -15.15 -12.34
N LYS A 130 24.93 -14.57 -13.33
CA LYS A 130 25.50 -14.29 -14.66
C LYS A 130 26.70 -13.33 -14.59
N LYS A 131 26.70 -12.37 -13.67
CA LYS A 131 27.85 -11.48 -13.44
C LYS A 131 29.02 -12.24 -12.81
N ALA A 132 28.74 -13.10 -11.83
CA ALA A 132 29.76 -13.88 -11.13
C ALA A 132 30.46 -14.92 -12.02
N VAL A 133 29.74 -15.54 -12.97
CA VAL A 133 30.29 -16.55 -13.90
C VAL A 133 31.09 -15.94 -15.06
N LYS A 134 30.95 -14.63 -15.31
CA LYS A 134 31.70 -13.91 -16.35
C LYS A 134 33.05 -13.34 -15.86
N ILE A 135 33.40 -13.59 -14.61
CA ILE A 135 34.69 -13.25 -13.96
C ILE A 135 35.52 -14.52 -13.95
#